data_AF-A0A4P0YGG1-F1
#
_entry.id   AF-A0A4P0YGG1-F1
#
_cell.length_a   1.000
_cell.length_b   1.000
_cell.length_c   1.000
_cell.angle_alpha   90.00
_cell.angle_beta   90.00
_cell.angle_gamma   90.00
#
_symmetry.space_group_name_H-M   'P 1'
#
loop_
_entity.id
_entity.type
_entity.pdbx_description
1 polymer ?
#
loop_
_entity_poly.entity_id
_entity_poly.type
_entity_poly.pdbx_seq_one_letter_code
_entity_poly.pdbx_strand_id
1 'polypeptide(L)'
;MAGAVLFVAGSIGSAFAASVEVLLVARVVLGVAVGIASYTAPLYLSEMASENVRGKMISMYQLMVTLGIVLAFLSDTAFSYSGNWRAMLGVLALPAVILIILVVFLPNSPRWLAEKGRHIEAEEVLRDAARYLGKGARRA
;
A
#
# COMPACT_ATOMS: atom_id res chain seq x y z
N MET A 1 0.56 6.53 8.63
CA MET A 1 -0.71 6.54 9.39
C MET A 1 -1.76 7.48 8.80
N ALA A 2 -1.46 8.77 8.58
CA ALA A 2 -2.43 9.74 8.03
C ALA A 2 -3.11 9.29 6.71
N GLY A 3 -2.33 8.77 5.75
CA GLY A 3 -2.88 8.24 4.49
C GLY A 3 -3.85 7.07 4.68
N ALA A 4 -3.61 6.18 5.65
CA ALA A 4 -4.51 5.05 5.92
C ALA A 4 -5.84 5.51 6.54
N VAL A 5 -5.81 6.50 7.43
CA VAL A 5 -7.02 7.10 8.01
C VAL A 5 -7.87 7.76 6.91
N LEU A 6 -7.22 8.55 6.04
CA LEU A 6 -7.91 9.18 4.89
C LEU A 6 -8.48 8.13 3.93
N PHE A 7 -7.74 7.03 3.68
CA PHE A 7 -8.21 5.95 2.82
C PHE A 7 -9.47 5.27 3.38
N VAL A 8 -9.49 4.97 4.67
CA VAL A 8 -10.65 4.37 5.34
C VAL A 8 -11.84 5.34 5.32
N ALA A 9 -11.62 6.61 5.67
CA ALA A 9 -12.67 7.62 5.66
C ALA A 9 -13.29 7.80 4.27
N GLY A 10 -12.46 7.93 3.23
CA GLY A 10 -12.91 8.06 1.84
C GLY A 10 -13.57 6.79 1.30
N SER A 11 -13.12 5.60 1.74
CA SER A 11 -13.74 4.32 1.37
C SER A 11 -15.13 4.16 1.96
N ILE A 12 -15.29 4.45 3.27
CA ILE A 12 -16.61 4.44 3.94
C ILE A 12 -17.52 5.49 3.32
N GLY A 13 -17.02 6.70 3.06
CA GLY A 13 -17.77 7.76 2.39
C GLY A 13 -18.24 7.35 0.99
N SER A 14 -17.40 6.65 0.22
CA SER A 14 -17.77 6.13 -1.10
C SER A 14 -18.78 4.99 -1.01
N ALA A 15 -18.64 4.10 -0.02
CA ALA A 15 -19.56 2.99 0.20
C ALA A 15 -20.95 3.48 0.61
N PHE A 16 -21.08 4.51 1.43
CA PHE A 16 -22.38 5.04 1.87
C PHE A 16 -22.85 6.27 1.09
N ALA A 17 -22.23 6.57 -0.06
CA ALA A 17 -22.61 7.73 -0.86
C ALA A 17 -24.06 7.62 -1.35
N ALA A 18 -24.90 8.57 -0.94
CA ALA A 18 -26.31 8.67 -1.33
C ALA A 18 -26.54 9.67 -2.48
N SER A 19 -25.54 10.50 -2.81
CA SER A 19 -25.56 11.44 -3.93
C SER A 19 -24.19 11.47 -4.64
N VAL A 20 -24.19 12.00 -5.87
CA VAL A 20 -22.97 12.15 -6.68
C VAL A 20 -21.98 13.11 -6.00
N GLU A 21 -22.46 14.15 -5.33
CA GLU A 21 -21.62 15.13 -4.63
C GLU A 21 -20.84 14.49 -3.49
N VAL A 22 -21.51 13.66 -2.68
CA VAL A 22 -20.85 12.89 -1.59
C VAL A 22 -19.81 11.94 -2.16
N LEU A 23 -20.12 11.29 -3.28
CA LEU A 23 -19.18 10.41 -3.96
C LEU A 23 -17.95 11.18 -4.46
N LEU A 24 -18.13 12.36 -5.06
CA LEU A 24 -17.03 13.20 -5.55
C LEU A 24 -16.11 13.64 -4.40
N VAL A 25 -16.66 14.11 -3.29
CA VAL A 25 -15.86 14.47 -2.11
C VAL A 25 -15.10 13.26 -1.58
N ALA A 26 -15.75 12.11 -1.46
CA ALA A 26 -15.09 10.87 -1.02
C ALA A 26 -13.95 10.45 -1.97
N ARG A 27 -14.10 10.67 -3.28
CA ARG A 27 -13.05 10.40 -4.28
C ARG A 27 -11.86 11.35 -4.18
N VAL A 28 -12.09 12.62 -3.87
CA VAL A 28 -10.99 13.56 -3.60
C VAL A 28 -10.19 13.11 -2.38
N VAL A 29 -10.88 12.73 -1.29
CA VAL A 29 -10.23 12.23 -0.07
C VAL A 29 -9.43 10.94 -0.36
N LEU A 30 -10.02 9.99 -1.10
CA LEU A 30 -9.32 8.78 -1.55
C LEU A 30 -8.10 9.11 -2.42
N GLY A 31 -8.21 10.07 -3.32
CA GLY A 31 -7.11 10.51 -4.18
C GLY A 31 -5.92 11.03 -3.37
N VAL A 32 -6.18 11.86 -2.35
CA VAL A 32 -5.14 12.34 -1.42
C VAL A 32 -4.50 11.18 -0.67
N ALA A 33 -5.31 10.25 -0.14
CA ALA A 33 -4.83 9.08 0.56
C ALA A 33 -3.90 8.20 -0.30
N VAL A 34 -4.31 7.93 -1.54
CA VAL A 34 -3.53 7.15 -2.51
C VAL A 34 -2.26 7.90 -2.92
N GLY A 35 -2.30 9.23 -3.08
CA GLY A 35 -1.12 10.03 -3.38
C GLY A 35 -0.06 9.99 -2.27
N ILE A 36 -0.48 9.99 -1.01
CA ILE A 36 0.45 9.79 0.12
C ILE A 36 1.04 8.38 0.08
N ALA A 37 0.20 7.36 -0.17
CA ALA A 37 0.63 5.97 -0.22
C ALA A 37 1.61 5.68 -1.38
N SER A 38 1.40 6.29 -2.55
CA SER A 38 2.22 6.07 -3.75
C SER A 38 3.62 6.67 -3.63
N TYR A 39 3.81 7.67 -2.78
CA TYR A 39 5.14 8.19 -2.43
C TYR A 39 5.77 7.42 -1.26
N THR A 40 5.00 7.18 -0.19
CA THR A 40 5.55 6.59 1.05
C THR A 40 5.94 5.12 0.89
N ALA A 41 5.20 4.34 0.10
CA ALA A 41 5.50 2.92 -0.12
C ALA A 41 6.86 2.67 -0.83
N PRO A 42 7.15 3.26 -2.00
CA PRO A 42 8.45 3.07 -2.65
C PRO A 42 9.60 3.69 -1.83
N LEU A 43 9.36 4.79 -1.11
CA LEU A 43 10.36 5.36 -0.19
C LEU A 43 10.73 4.36 0.91
N TYR A 44 9.72 3.81 1.61
CA TYR A 44 9.93 2.78 2.64
C TYR A 44 10.67 1.57 2.07
N LEU A 45 10.27 1.08 0.89
CA LEU A 45 10.97 -0.03 0.22
C LEU A 45 12.42 0.33 -0.10
N SER A 46 12.72 1.55 -0.52
CA SER A 46 14.09 1.99 -0.82
C SER A 46 14.99 2.06 0.42
N GLU A 47 14.41 2.37 1.58
CA GLU A 47 15.10 2.45 2.87
C GLU A 47 15.34 1.07 3.49
N MET A 48 14.44 0.13 3.25
CA MET A 48 14.55 -1.25 3.75
C MET A 48 15.38 -2.15 2.83
N ALA A 49 15.43 -1.86 1.54
CA ALA A 49 16.13 -2.69 0.57
C ALA A 49 17.65 -2.49 0.61
N SER A 50 18.40 -3.58 0.51
CA SER A 50 19.83 -3.51 0.22
C SER A 50 20.07 -3.02 -1.21
N GLU A 51 21.25 -2.45 -1.45
CA GLU A 51 21.63 -1.82 -2.73
C GLU A 51 21.37 -2.72 -3.95
N ASN A 52 21.68 -4.02 -3.82
CA ASN A 52 21.55 -5.00 -4.90
C ASN A 52 20.10 -5.41 -5.23
N VAL A 53 19.14 -5.23 -4.31
CA VAL A 53 17.74 -5.67 -4.52
C VAL A 53 16.75 -4.51 -4.56
N ARG A 54 17.20 -3.28 -4.28
CA ARG A 54 16.36 -2.07 -4.28
C ARG A 54 15.56 -1.92 -5.57
N GLY A 55 16.23 -2.05 -6.72
CA GLY A 55 15.56 -1.98 -8.03
C GLY A 55 14.47 -3.05 -8.18
N LYS A 56 14.76 -4.30 -7.79
CA LYS A 56 13.80 -5.41 -7.86
C LYS A 56 12.59 -5.17 -6.96
N MET A 57 12.78 -4.66 -5.75
CA MET A 57 11.67 -4.38 -4.82
C MET A 57 10.76 -3.26 -5.33
N ILE A 58 11.34 -2.19 -5.88
CA ILE A 58 10.57 -1.08 -6.47
C ILE A 58 9.81 -1.56 -7.72
N SER A 59 10.44 -2.34 -8.60
CA SER A 59 9.75 -2.93 -9.76
C SER A 59 8.62 -3.87 -9.35
N MET A 60 8.81 -4.66 -8.28
CA MET A 60 7.75 -5.53 -7.76
C MET A 60 6.57 -4.71 -7.23
N TYR A 61 6.82 -3.60 -6.52
CA TYR A 61 5.77 -2.69 -6.09
C TYR A 61 4.96 -2.17 -7.29
N GLN A 62 5.63 -1.70 -8.34
CA GLN A 62 4.96 -1.24 -9.55
C GLN A 62 4.16 -2.37 -10.23
N LEU A 63 4.69 -3.59 -10.28
CA LEU A 63 3.98 -4.74 -10.81
C LEU A 63 2.70 -5.03 -10.03
N MET A 64 2.74 -4.94 -8.70
CA MET A 64 1.56 -5.12 -7.85
C MET A 64 0.51 -4.02 -8.08
N VAL A 65 0.94 -2.77 -8.29
CA VAL A 65 0.02 -1.67 -8.67
C VAL A 65 -0.66 -1.98 -10.00
N THR A 66 0.10 -2.37 -11.02
CA THR A 66 -0.46 -2.74 -12.33
C THR A 66 -1.43 -3.92 -12.21
N LEU A 67 -1.10 -4.94 -11.41
CA LEU A 67 -1.98 -6.08 -11.17
C LEU A 67 -3.30 -5.64 -10.50
N GLY A 68 -3.24 -4.71 -9.53
CA GLY A 68 -4.43 -4.13 -8.91
C GLY A 68 -5.34 -3.41 -9.92
N ILE A 69 -4.74 -2.67 -10.86
CA ILE A 69 -5.48 -2.01 -11.96
C ILE A 69 -6.16 -3.04 -12.87
N VAL A 70 -5.45 -4.12 -13.22
CA VAL A 70 -6.02 -5.21 -14.03
C VAL A 70 -7.21 -5.87 -13.31
N LEU A 71 -7.08 -6.17 -12.02
CA LEU A 71 -8.17 -6.74 -11.22
C LEU A 71 -9.38 -5.81 -11.13
N ALA A 72 -9.15 -4.49 -11.03
CA ALA A 72 -10.22 -3.50 -11.05
C ALA A 72 -11.00 -3.55 -12.37
N PHE A 73 -10.31 -3.53 -13.52
CA PHE A 73 -10.97 -3.62 -14.83
C PHE A 73 -11.71 -4.94 -15.04
N LEU A 74 -11.17 -6.06 -14.55
CA LEU A 74 -11.86 -7.34 -14.60
C LEU A 74 -13.15 -7.32 -13.77
N SER A 75 -13.12 -6.71 -12.58
CA SER A 75 -14.32 -6.54 -11.76
C SER A 75 -15.35 -5.62 -12.41
N ASP A 76 -14.93 -4.49 -12.99
CA ASP A 76 -15.82 -3.57 -13.71
C ASP A 76 -16.50 -4.27 -14.89
N THR A 77 -15.73 -5.05 -15.65
CA THR A 77 -16.26 -5.82 -16.79
C THR A 77 -17.27 -6.87 -16.34
N ALA A 78 -16.98 -7.60 -15.26
CA ALA A 78 -17.85 -8.65 -14.75
C ALA A 78 -19.20 -8.11 -14.24
N PHE A 79 -19.19 -6.95 -13.57
CA PHE A 79 -20.41 -6.36 -12.99
C PHE A 79 -21.08 -5.32 -13.90
N SER A 80 -20.50 -4.98 -15.05
CA SER A 80 -21.00 -3.95 -15.98
C SER A 80 -22.47 -4.17 -16.37
N TYR A 81 -22.83 -5.41 -16.72
CA TYR A 81 -24.20 -5.78 -17.10
C TYR A 81 -25.24 -5.58 -16.00
N SER A 82 -24.82 -5.65 -14.73
CA SER A 82 -25.72 -5.49 -13.57
C SER A 82 -25.86 -4.03 -13.12
N GLY A 83 -24.99 -3.13 -13.60
CA GLY A 83 -24.90 -1.75 -13.11
C GLY A 83 -24.49 -1.62 -11.63
N ASN A 84 -24.08 -2.72 -10.99
CA ASN A 84 -23.77 -2.74 -9.56
C ASN A 84 -22.35 -2.22 -9.27
N TRP A 85 -22.18 -0.91 -9.39
CA TRP A 85 -20.93 -0.20 -9.14
C TRP A 85 -20.39 -0.36 -7.71
N ARG A 86 -21.25 -0.68 -6.74
CA ARG A 86 -20.82 -0.96 -5.36
C ARG A 86 -20.11 -2.30 -5.27
N ALA A 87 -20.59 -3.31 -6.01
CA ALA A 87 -19.92 -4.60 -6.11
C ALA A 87 -18.58 -4.48 -6.86
N MET A 88 -18.51 -3.65 -7.92
CA MET A 88 -17.27 -3.33 -8.63
C MET A 88 -16.18 -2.84 -7.67
N LEU A 89 -16.51 -1.85 -6.81
CA LEU A 89 -15.58 -1.34 -5.81
C LEU A 89 -15.31 -2.34 -4.67
N GLY A 90 -16.31 -3.16 -4.32
CA GLY A 90 -16.25 -4.11 -3.22
C GLY A 90 -15.29 -5.28 -3.45
N VAL A 91 -15.10 -5.73 -4.69
CA VAL A 91 -14.16 -6.83 -5.01
C VAL A 91 -12.73 -6.48 -4.58
N LEU A 92 -12.34 -5.21 -4.72
CA LEU A 92 -11.01 -4.73 -4.34
C LEU A 92 -10.82 -4.58 -2.83
N ALA A 93 -11.90 -4.66 -2.03
CA ALA A 93 -11.80 -4.59 -0.58
C ALA A 93 -11.03 -5.78 0.01
N LEU A 94 -11.16 -6.98 -0.58
CA LEU A 94 -10.47 -8.17 -0.10
C LEU A 94 -8.93 -8.04 -0.15
N PRO A 95 -8.29 -7.74 -1.30
CA PRO A 95 -6.84 -7.53 -1.34
C PRO A 95 -6.39 -6.32 -0.50
N ALA A 96 -7.22 -5.28 -0.37
CA ALA A 96 -6.91 -4.14 0.49
C ALA A 96 -6.85 -4.53 1.98
N VAL A 97 -7.79 -5.35 2.47
CA VAL A 97 -7.78 -5.85 3.86
C VAL A 97 -6.53 -6.71 4.11
N ILE A 98 -6.20 -7.60 3.18
CA ILE A 98 -4.98 -8.42 3.27
C ILE A 98 -3.74 -7.52 3.37
N LEU A 99 -3.66 -6.49 2.53
CA LEU A 99 -2.55 -5.53 2.56
C LEU A 99 -2.47 -4.79 3.90
N ILE A 100 -3.59 -4.29 4.43
CA ILE A 100 -3.63 -3.59 5.73
C ILE A 100 -3.09 -4.50 6.83
N ILE A 101 -3.55 -5.76 6.89
CA ILE A 101 -3.09 -6.73 7.88
C ILE A 101 -1.57 -6.92 7.77
N LEU A 102 -1.05 -7.11 6.55
CA LEU A 102 0.39 -7.29 6.32
C LEU A 102 1.19 -6.05 6.76
N VAL A 103 0.72 -4.84 6.44
CA VAL A 103 1.40 -3.58 6.77
C VAL A 103 1.50 -3.33 8.27
N VAL A 104 0.50 -3.76 9.07
CA VAL A 104 0.55 -3.61 10.53
C VAL A 104 1.70 -4.38 11.16
N PHE A 105 2.16 -5.47 10.53
CA PHE A 105 3.28 -6.27 11.02
C PHE A 105 4.65 -5.82 10.48
N LEU A 106 4.70 -4.81 9.60
CA LEU A 106 5.97 -4.31 9.09
C LEU A 106 6.67 -3.41 10.13
N PRO A 107 8.01 -3.55 10.31
CA PRO A 107 8.77 -2.67 11.18
C PRO A 107 8.79 -1.24 10.62
N ASN A 108 9.07 -0.25 11.46
CA ASN A 108 9.32 1.11 10.97
C ASN A 108 10.65 1.17 10.21
N SER A 109 10.78 2.11 9.28
CA SER A 109 12.04 2.22 8.53
C SER A 109 13.19 2.64 9.44
N PRO A 110 14.40 2.09 9.26
CA PRO A 110 15.58 2.45 10.05
C PRO A 110 15.89 3.93 10.01
N ARG A 111 15.68 4.58 8.86
CA ARG A 111 15.93 6.00 8.69
C ARG A 111 14.95 6.84 9.52
N TRP A 112 13.67 6.46 9.54
CA TRP A 112 12.68 7.10 10.40
C TRP A 112 12.99 6.91 11.89
N LEU A 113 13.42 5.70 12.30
CA LEU A 113 13.85 5.44 13.68
C LEU A 113 15.05 6.29 14.08
N ALA A 114 16.04 6.42 13.19
CA ALA A 114 17.22 7.26 13.41
C ALA A 114 16.85 8.75 13.52
N GLU A 115 15.93 9.25 12.68
CA GLU A 115 15.43 10.63 12.75
C GLU A 115 14.69 10.93 14.07
N LYS A 116 14.05 9.91 14.66
CA LYS A 116 13.42 10.01 15.99
C LYS A 116 14.38 9.80 17.16
N GLY A 117 15.69 9.72 16.91
CA GLY A 117 16.72 9.49 17.94
C GLY A 117 16.77 8.07 18.50
N ARG A 118 16.02 7.13 17.93
CA ARG A 118 15.95 5.72 18.35
C ARG A 118 17.02 4.90 17.63
N HIS A 119 18.28 5.26 17.84
CA HIS A 119 19.42 4.68 17.11
C HIS A 119 19.60 3.18 17.35
N ILE A 120 19.35 2.70 18.58
CA ILE A 120 19.47 1.27 18.93
C ILE A 120 18.48 0.43 18.11
N GLU A 121 17.22 0.83 18.07
CA GLU A 121 16.19 0.13 17.29
C GLU A 121 16.43 0.23 15.78
N ALA A 122 16.94 1.36 15.30
CA ALA A 122 17.33 1.50 13.90
C ALA A 122 18.43 0.49 13.52
N GLU A 123 19.41 0.27 14.39
CA GLU A 123 20.47 -0.72 14.19
C GLU A 123 19.95 -2.16 14.23
N GLU A 124 19.02 -2.47 15.14
CA GLU A 124 18.36 -3.78 15.21
C GLU A 124 17.60 -4.11 13.92
N VAL A 125 16.77 -3.17 13.43
CA VAL A 125 16.02 -3.36 12.18
C VAL A 125 16.97 -3.53 10.99
N LEU A 126 18.08 -2.78 10.93
CA LEU A 126 19.09 -2.94 9.89
C LEU A 126 19.79 -4.30 9.96
N ARG A 127 20.14 -4.77 11.16
CA ARG A 127 20.75 -6.09 11.37
C ARG A 127 19.82 -7.20 10.93
N ASP A 128 18.55 -7.12 11.28
CA ASP A 128 17.56 -8.13 10.91
C ASP A 128 17.32 -8.11 9.40
N ALA A 129 17.11 -6.93 8.80
CA ALA A 129 16.99 -6.79 7.35
C ALA A 129 18.21 -7.37 6.61
N ALA A 130 19.43 -7.07 7.09
CA ALA A 130 20.67 -7.61 6.53
C ALA A 130 20.77 -9.14 6.66
N ARG A 131 20.31 -9.73 7.78
CA ARG A 131 20.26 -11.20 7.94
C ARG A 131 19.29 -11.87 6.98
N TYR A 132 18.10 -11.29 6.79
CA TYR A 132 17.10 -11.83 5.86
C TYR A 132 17.58 -11.77 4.41
N LEU A 133 18.20 -10.66 4.00
CA LEU A 133 18.73 -10.49 2.65
C LEU A 133 20.02 -11.28 2.40
N GLY A 134 20.89 -11.41 3.39
CA GLY A 134 22.12 -12.22 3.32
C GLY A 134 21.86 -13.74 3.23
N LYS A 135 20.78 -14.23 3.83
CA LYS A 135 20.31 -15.62 3.63
C LYS A 135 19.81 -15.88 2.20
N GLY A 136 19.26 -14.86 1.54
CA GLY A 136 18.85 -14.94 0.13
C GLY A 136 20.04 -14.97 -0.84
N ALA A 137 21.08 -14.18 -0.57
CA ALA A 137 22.29 -14.11 -1.39
C ALA A 137 23.19 -15.35 -1.33
N ARG A 138 23.10 -16.17 -0.26
CA ARG A 138 23.81 -17.46 -0.17
C ARG A 138 23.06 -18.62 -0.84
N ARG A 139 21.82 -18.41 -1.31
CA ARG A 139 20.97 -19.45 -1.90
C ARG A 139 20.71 -19.25 -3.41
N ALA A 140 21.17 -18.15 -3.98
CA ALA A 140 21.16 -17.87 -5.43
C ALA A 140 22.57 -18.04 -5.98
#